data_AF-A0A328UD74-F1
#
_entry.id   AF-A0A328UD74-F1
#
_cell.length_a   1.000
_cell.length_b   1.000
_cell.length_c   1.000
_cell.angle_alpha   90.00
_cell.angle_beta   90.00
_cell.angle_gamma   90.00
#
_symmetry.space_group_name_H-M   'P 1'
#
loop_
_entity.id
_entity.type
_entity.pdbx_description
1 polymer ?
#
loop_
_entity_poly.entity_id
_entity_poly.type
_entity_poly.pdbx_seq_one_letter_code
_entity_poly.pdbx_strand_id
1 'polypeptide(L)' 'MEVMILGTKKLGRPTDNPKPYRMTLKYDEECKQILEEYCKQENVNKMEAGRRGIKKLKDDLKK' A
#
# COMPACT_ATOMS: atom_id res chain seq x y z
N MET A 1 14.84 -9.74 44.45
CA MET A 1 15.54 -9.26 43.24
C MET A 1 15.57 -10.44 42.29
N GLU A 2 14.97 -10.40 41.11
CA GLU A 2 15.01 -9.32 40.12
C GLU A 2 13.75 -9.40 39.24
N VAL A 3 13.03 -8.30 39.12
CA VAL A 3 11.94 -8.12 38.16
C VAL A 3 12.56 -7.68 36.83
N MET A 4 12.54 -8.52 35.81
CA MET A 4 12.90 -8.12 34.45
C MET A 4 11.63 -7.96 33.60
N ILE A 5 11.25 -6.70 33.42
CA ILE A 5 10.23 -6.27 32.47
C ILE A 5 10.77 -6.51 31.05
N LEU A 6 10.29 -7.57 30.38
CA LEU A 6 10.54 -7.72 28.95
C LEU A 6 9.50 -6.89 28.19
N GLY A 7 9.96 -5.74 27.71
CA GLY A 7 9.17 -4.67 27.10
C GLY A 7 8.08 -5.16 26.16
N THR A 8 6.88 -4.63 26.38
CA THR A 8 5.72 -4.85 25.54
C THR A 8 6.07 -4.55 24.08
N LYS A 9 6.03 -5.59 23.23
CA LYS A 9 6.00 -5.44 21.78
C LYS A 9 4.91 -4.41 21.51
N LYS A 10 5.26 -3.25 20.92
CA LYS A 10 4.29 -2.22 20.52
C LYS A 10 3.39 -2.84 19.46
N LEU A 11 2.36 -3.56 19.89
CA LEU A 11 1.31 -4.10 19.05
C LEU A 11 0.62 -2.86 18.50
N GLY A 12 0.98 -2.48 17.26
CA GLY A 12 0.24 -1.47 16.53
C GLY A 12 -1.24 -1.84 16.56
N ARG A 13 -2.14 -0.85 16.41
CA ARG A 13 -3.59 -1.06 16.47
C ARG A 13 -3.94 -2.33 15.67
N PRO A 14 -4.55 -3.36 16.29
CA PRO A 14 -4.90 -4.58 15.60
C PRO A 14 -5.82 -4.18 14.45
N THR A 15 -5.26 -4.17 13.25
CA THR A 15 -5.96 -3.80 12.03
C THR A 15 -6.18 -5.11 11.30
N ASP A 16 -7.44 -5.48 11.12
CA ASP A 16 -7.86 -6.73 10.48
C ASP A 16 -7.29 -6.91 9.06
N ASN A 17 -6.96 -5.79 8.40
CA ASN A 17 -6.27 -5.77 7.12
C ASN A 17 -4.86 -5.18 7.27
N PRO A 18 -3.90 -5.95 7.83
CA PRO A 18 -2.52 -5.52 7.85
C PRO A 18 -2.06 -5.31 6.41
N LYS A 19 -1.32 -4.23 6.15
CA LYS A 19 -0.62 -4.01 4.88
C LYS A 19 0.87 -4.33 5.12
N PRO A 20 1.25 -5.62 5.27
CA PRO A 20 2.59 -5.98 5.71
C PRO A 20 3.65 -5.71 4.64
N TYR A 21 3.26 -5.64 3.37
CA TYR A 21 4.16 -5.43 2.25
C TYR A 21 4.28 -3.94 1.92
N ARG A 22 5.52 -3.45 1.87
CA ARG A 22 5.86 -2.10 1.41
C ARG A 22 6.58 -2.21 0.07
N MET A 23 6.17 -1.39 -0.88
CA MET A 23 6.84 -1.25 -2.17
C MET A 23 7.29 0.20 -2.34
N THR A 24 8.57 0.39 -2.67
CA THR A 24 9.12 1.68 -3.10
C THR A 24 9.48 1.53 -4.57
N LEU A 25 8.76 2.19 -5.46
CA LEU A 25 9.01 2.14 -6.90
C LEU A 25 9.29 3.54 -7.45
N LYS A 26 10.18 3.61 -8.43
CA LYS A 26 10.36 4.79 -9.27
C LYS A 26 9.56 4.58 -10.54
N TYR A 27 8.90 5.62 -11.00
CA TYR A 27 8.12 5.64 -12.23
C TYR A 27 8.46 6.91 -13.01
N ASP A 28 8.30 6.85 -14.31
CA ASP A 28 8.55 7.95 -15.24
C ASP A 28 7.43 9.02 -15.18
N GLU A 29 7.59 10.08 -15.97
CA GLU A 29 6.65 11.20 -16.00
C GLU A 29 5.28 10.82 -16.57
N GLU A 30 5.22 9.90 -17.54
CA GLU A 30 3.97 9.42 -18.12
C GLU A 30 3.15 8.66 -17.06
N CYS A 31 3.79 7.74 -16.34
CA CYS A 31 3.16 7.05 -15.21
C CYS A 31 2.64 8.02 -14.14
N LYS A 32 3.36 9.12 -13.89
CA LYS A 32 2.94 10.15 -12.94
C LYS A 32 1.65 10.83 -13.40
N GLN A 33 1.59 11.23 -14.67
CA GLN A 33 0.43 11.91 -15.24
C GLN A 33 -0.80 11.01 -15.19
N ILE A 34 -0.68 9.76 -15.63
CA ILE A 34 -1.75 8.76 -15.57
C ILE A 34 -2.26 8.59 -14.12
N LEU A 35 -1.34 8.48 -13.16
CA LEU A 35 -1.71 8.33 -11.75
C LEU A 35 -2.45 9.56 -11.22
N GLU A 36 -2.01 10.76 -11.56
CA GLU A 36 -2.63 12.01 -11.11
C GLU A 36 -4.02 12.24 -11.73
N GLU A 37 -4.18 11.94 -13.03
CA GLU A 37 -5.48 11.97 -13.70
C GLU A 37 -6.46 10.96 -13.09
N TYR A 38 -6.02 9.72 -12.88
CA TYR A 38 -6.84 8.69 -12.25
C TYR A 38 -7.24 9.07 -10.82
N CYS A 39 -6.31 9.64 -10.05
CA CYS A 39 -6.61 10.13 -8.69
C CYS A 39 -7.64 11.27 -8.71
N LYS A 40 -7.56 12.20 -9.67
CA LYS A 40 -8.53 13.29 -9.82
C LYS A 40 -9.91 12.78 -10.24
N GLN A 41 -9.96 11.88 -11.21
CA GLN A 41 -11.19 11.29 -11.73
C GLN A 41 -11.97 10.55 -10.64
N GLU A 42 -11.27 9.67 -9.91
CA GLU A 42 -11.89 8.78 -8.92
C GLU A 42 -11.92 9.37 -7.50
N ASN A 43 -11.37 10.58 -7.32
CA ASN A 43 -11.17 11.24 -6.03
C ASN A 43 -10.48 10.34 -4.98
N VAL A 44 -9.40 9.67 -5.40
CA VAL A 44 -8.63 8.75 -4.54
C VAL A 44 -7.20 9.22 -4.33
N ASN A 45 -6.58 8.75 -3.24
CA ASN A 45 -5.16 8.98 -2.99
C ASN A 45 -4.30 8.05 -3.87
N LYS A 46 -3.07 8.47 -4.17
CA LYS A 46 -2.04 7.73 -4.93
C LYS A 46 -1.85 6.30 -4.45
N MET A 47 -1.91 6.07 -3.13
CA MET A 47 -1.81 4.73 -2.55
C MET A 47 -2.97 3.81 -2.92
N GLU A 48 -4.20 4.34 -2.91
CA GLU A 48 -5.40 3.57 -3.27
C GLU A 48 -5.45 3.36 -4.79
N ALA A 49 -5.10 4.37 -5.58
CA ALA A 49 -4.94 4.26 -7.02
C ALA A 49 -3.93 3.16 -7.40
N GLY A 50 -2.75 3.14 -6.77
CA GLY A 50 -1.75 2.09 -6.98
C GLY A 50 -2.27 0.70 -6.62
N ARG A 51 -3.00 0.58 -5.51
CA ARG A 51 -3.62 -0.71 -5.12
C ARG A 51 -4.66 -1.17 -6.15
N ARG A 52 -5.50 -0.26 -6.66
CA ARG A 52 -6.47 -0.56 -7.71
C ARG A 52 -5.78 -0.96 -9.02
N GLY A 53 -4.72 -0.25 -9.40
CA GLY A 53 -3.89 -0.59 -10.56
C GLY A 53 -3.32 -2.01 -10.48
N ILE A 54 -2.72 -2.38 -9.35
CA ILE A 54 -2.19 -3.75 -9.14
C ILE A 54 -3.31 -4.80 -9.24
N LYS A 55 -4.51 -4.51 -8.73
CA LYS A 55 -5.65 -5.44 -8.85
C LYS A 55 -6.10 -5.63 -10.29
N LYS A 56 -6.04 -4.59 -11.14
CA LYS A 56 -6.38 -4.70 -12.58
C LYS A 56 -5.40 -5.62 -13.33
N LEU A 57 -4.13 -5.67 -12.92
CA LEU A 57 -3.15 -6.61 -13.49
C LEU A 57 -3.59 -8.08 -13.36
N LYS A 58 -4.52 -8.39 -12.45
CA LYS A 58 -5.08 -9.75 -12.30
C LYS A 58 -5.75 -10.23 -13.58
N ASP A 59 -6.39 -9.34 -14.33
CA ASP A 59 -7.10 -9.68 -15.56
C ASP A 59 -6.13 -9.99 -16.71
N ASP A 60 -4.93 -9.42 -16.68
CA ASP A 60 -3.83 -9.69 -17.63
C ASP A 60 -3.03 -10.97 -17.30
N LEU A 61 -3.25 -11.59 -16.13
CA LEU A 61 -2.55 -12.81 -15.76
C LEU A 61 -3.02 -13.98 -16.64
N LYS A 62 -2.17 -14.39 -17.59
CA LYS A 62 -2.35 -15.63 -18.35
C LYS A 62 -2.09 -16.82 -17.42
N LYS A 63 -3.15 -17.58 -17.12
CA LYS A 63 -3.10 -18.84 -16.36
C LYS A 63 -3.29 -20.03 -17.29
#